data_AF-I0I631-F1
#
_entry.id   AF-I0I631-F1
#
_cell.length_a   1.000
_cell.length_b   1.000
_cell.length_c   1.000
_cell.angle_alpha   90.00
_cell.angle_beta   90.00
_cell.angle_gamma   90.00
#
_symmetry.space_group_name_H-M   'P 1'
#
loop_
_entity.id
_entity.type
_entity.pdbx_description
1 polymer ?
#
loop_
_entity_poly.entity_id
_entity_poly.type
_entity_poly.pdbx_seq_one_letter_code
_entity_poly.pdbx_strand_id
1 'polypeptide(L)' 'MALDPLDQVATRESRVILWRDGQAVQQEERTLLERLYFRNELLTMLAAAGFRDVEVCEGYTGNRASPRSEILVYIARKE' A
#
# COMPACT_ATOMS: atom_id res chain seq x y z
N MET A 1 -16.32 0.51 -4.70
CA MET A 1 -15.32 1.15 -3.82
C MET A 1 -15.91 2.46 -3.35
N ALA A 2 -16.02 2.65 -2.04
CA ALA A 2 -16.39 3.93 -1.45
C ALA A 2 -15.12 4.57 -0.88
N LEU A 3 -14.94 5.88 -1.04
CA LEU A 3 -13.80 6.62 -0.49
C LEU A 3 -14.33 7.67 0.49
N ASP A 4 -13.84 7.64 1.73
CA ASP A 4 -13.93 8.78 2.64
C ASP A 4 -12.68 9.65 2.42
N PRO A 5 -12.82 10.83 1.80
CA PRO A 5 -11.68 11.70 1.53
C PRO A 5 -11.16 12.43 2.77
N LEU A 6 -11.97 12.56 3.83
CA LEU A 6 -11.56 13.23 5.07
C LEU A 6 -10.64 12.32 5.89
N ASP A 7 -11.03 11.04 6.02
CA ASP A 7 -10.24 10.03 6.72
C ASP A 7 -9.20 9.34 5.82
N GLN A 8 -9.21 9.63 4.51
CA GLN A 8 -8.38 8.98 3.49
C GLN A 8 -8.51 7.44 3.50
N VAL A 9 -9.72 6.93 3.69
CA VAL A 9 -9.99 5.47 3.75
C VAL A 9 -10.86 5.04 2.57
N ALA A 10 -10.37 4.08 1.80
CA ALA A 10 -11.15 3.38 0.78
C ALA A 10 -11.72 2.08 1.34
N THR A 11 -13.02 1.88 1.16
CA THR A 11 -13.74 0.65 1.54
C THR A 11 -13.99 -0.20 0.31
N ARG A 12 -13.58 -1.47 0.38
CA ARG A 12 -13.68 -2.46 -0.71
C ARG A 12 -14.21 -3.78 -0.18
N GLU A 13 -15.10 -4.41 -0.93
CA GLU A 13 -15.44 -5.81 -0.70
C GLU A 13 -14.38 -6.68 -1.37
N SER A 14 -13.93 -7.71 -0.65
CA SER A 14 -12.91 -8.64 -1.10
C SER A 14 -13.45 -10.06 -1.04
N ARG A 15 -13.18 -10.81 -2.11
CA ARG A 15 -13.36 -12.26 -2.16
C ARG A 15 -12.00 -12.91 -2.29
N VAL A 16 -11.60 -13.62 -1.25
CA VAL A 16 -10.31 -14.32 -1.19
C VAL A 16 -10.55 -15.80 -1.36
N ILE A 17 -9.83 -16.43 -2.29
CA ILE A 17 -9.96 -17.86 -2.57
C ILE A 17 -8.61 -18.52 -2.33
N LEU A 18 -8.58 -19.54 -1.47
CA LEU A 18 -7.42 -20.38 -1.27
C LEU A 18 -7.46 -21.54 -2.26
N TRP A 19 -6.41 -21.61 -3.09
CA TRP A 19 -6.22 -22.69 -4.04
C TRP A 19 -5.13 -23.64 -3.56
N ARG A 20 -5.37 -24.96 -3.66
CA ARG A 20 -4.38 -26.01 -3.45
C ARG A 20 -4.49 -27.01 -4.60
N ASP A 21 -3.37 -27.30 -5.26
CA ASP A 21 -3.32 -28.24 -6.39
C ASP A 21 -4.39 -27.96 -7.48
N GLY A 22 -4.64 -26.67 -7.75
CA GLY A 22 -5.64 -26.23 -8.73
C GLY A 22 -7.09 -26.33 -8.28
N GLN A 23 -7.36 -26.74 -7.04
CA GLN A 23 -8.71 -26.80 -6.44
C GLN A 23 -8.91 -25.65 -5.44
N ALA A 24 -10.05 -24.97 -5.55
CA ALA A 24 -10.48 -23.98 -4.55
C ALA A 24 -10.98 -24.74 -3.31
N VAL A 25 -10.20 -24.68 -2.22
CA VAL A 25 -10.51 -25.43 -0.99
C VAL A 25 -11.20 -24.56 0.07
N GLN A 26 -11.12 -23.24 -0.06
CA GLN A 26 -11.74 -22.29 0.85
C GLN A 26 -11.98 -20.95 0.15
N GLN A 27 -13.08 -20.28 0.54
CA GLN A 27 -13.39 -18.92 0.12
C GLN A 27 -13.81 -18.10 1.33
N GLU A 28 -13.39 -16.84 1.35
CA GLU A 28 -13.80 -15.86 2.34
C GLU A 28 -14.25 -14.56 1.65
N GLU A 29 -15.33 -13.98 2.16
CA GLU A 29 -15.77 -12.64 1.81
C GLU A 29 -15.53 -11.72 3.00
N ARG A 30 -14.85 -10.61 2.77
CA ARG A 30 -14.43 -9.65 3.79
C ARG A 30 -14.52 -8.23 3.27
N THR A 31 -14.77 -7.29 4.18
CA THR A 31 -14.59 -5.87 3.89
C THR A 31 -13.16 -5.46 4.21
N LEU A 32 -12.49 -4.87 3.24
CA LEU A 32 -11.17 -4.28 3.38
C LEU A 32 -11.30 -2.77 3.51
N LEU A 33 -10.60 -2.21 4.50
CA LEU A 33 -10.43 -0.78 4.71
C LEU A 33 -8.98 -0.42 4.40
N GLU A 34 -8.76 0.28 3.29
CA GLU A 34 -7.46 0.71 2.81
C GLU A 34 -7.25 2.18 3.17
N ARG A 35 -6.32 2.47 4.08
CA ARG A 35 -5.91 3.85 4.32
C ARG A 35 -4.89 4.28 3.29
N LEU A 36 -5.24 5.30 2.53
CA LEU A 36 -4.43 5.88 1.49
C LEU A 36 -3.58 6.99 2.11
N TYR A 37 -2.34 7.09 1.65
CA TYR A 37 -1.46 8.19 2.01
C TYR A 37 -0.83 8.75 0.75
N PHE A 38 -0.72 10.07 0.68
CA PHE A 38 0.06 10.69 -0.37
C PHE A 38 1.56 10.49 -0.15
N ARG A 39 2.33 10.51 -1.25
CA ARG A 39 3.79 10.36 -1.19
C ARG A 39 4.45 11.32 -0.21
N ASN A 40 4.09 12.60 -0.27
CA ASN A 40 4.72 13.62 0.56
C ASN A 40 4.28 13.54 2.03
N GLU A 41 3.09 13.03 2.31
CA GLU A 41 2.62 12.75 3.66
C GLU A 41 3.45 11.63 4.29
N LEU A 42 3.64 10.50 3.59
CA LEU A 42 4.50 9.43 4.08
C LEU A 42 5.95 9.87 4.27
N LEU A 43 6.51 10.70 3.37
CA LEU A 43 7.85 11.26 3.57
C LEU A 43 7.95 12.10 4.85
N THR A 44 6.90 12.87 5.16
CA THR A 44 6.84 13.70 6.37
C THR A 44 6.75 12.83 7.62
N MET A 45 5.90 11.80 7.60
CA MET A 45 5.74 10.85 8.70
C MET A 45 7.02 10.04 8.95
N LEU A 46 7.68 9.57 7.89
CA LEU A 46 8.96 8.85 8.00
C LEU A 46 10.03 9.73 8.65
N ALA A 47 10.16 10.98 8.21
CA ALA A 47 11.09 11.92 8.83
C ALA A 47 10.77 12.17 10.32
N ALA A 48 9.49 12.37 10.66
CA ALA A 48 9.06 12.55 12.04
C ALA A 48 9.32 11.31 12.92
N ALA A 49 9.30 10.11 12.33
CA ALA A 49 9.64 8.85 12.99
C ALA A 49 11.15 8.57 13.07
N GLY A 50 12.01 9.50 12.60
CA GLY A 50 13.46 9.38 12.66
C GLY A 50 14.09 8.60 11.51
N PHE A 51 13.33 8.31 10.45
CA PHE A 51 13.89 7.70 9.24
C PHE A 51 14.53 8.76 8.35
N ARG A 52 15.66 8.40 7.74
CA ARG A 52 16.42 9.24 6.80
C ARG A 52 16.80 8.47 5.55
N ASP A 53 17.41 9.17 4.59
CA ASP A 53 17.84 8.65 3.29
C ASP A 53 16.71 7.91 2.55
N VAL A 54 15.50 8.49 2.52
CA VAL A 54 14.33 7.82 1.96
C VAL A 54 14.39 7.81 0.43
N GLU A 55 14.52 6.62 -0.15
CA GLU A 55 14.31 6.37 -1.58
C GLU A 55 12.87 5.91 -1.83
N VAL A 56 12.26 6.43 -2.90
CA VAL A 56 10.89 6.06 -3.31
C VAL A 56 10.93 5.36 -4.67
N CYS A 57 10.60 4.07 -4.66
CA CYS A 57 10.67 3.17 -5.80
C CYS A 57 9.28 2.81 -6.35
N GLU A 58 9.24 2.43 -7.63
CA GLU A 58 8.07 1.86 -8.29
C GLU A 58 7.93 0.37 -7.97
N GLY A 59 6.91 0.03 -7.19
CA GLY A 59 6.63 -1.35 -6.78
C GLY A 59 7.90 -2.08 -6.33
N TYR A 60 8.03 -3.34 -6.75
CA TYR A 60 9.20 -4.18 -6.45
C TYR A 60 10.15 -4.30 -7.64
N THR A 61 10.20 -3.27 -8.50
CA THR A 61 11.01 -3.29 -9.74
C THR A 61 12.44 -2.78 -9.54
N GLY A 62 12.69 -2.03 -8.46
CA GLY A 62 13.94 -1.30 -8.24
C GLY A 62 14.05 0.01 -9.03
N ASN A 63 13.07 0.35 -9.87
CA ASN A 63 13.02 1.62 -10.57
C ASN A 63 12.59 2.76 -9.64
N ARG A 64 12.97 4.00 -9.96
CA ARG A 64 12.44 5.18 -9.28
C ARG A 64 10.94 5.33 -9.53
N ALA A 65 10.21 5.77 -8.52
CA ALA A 65 8.80 6.07 -8.64
C ALA A 65 8.55 7.20 -9.66
N SER A 66 7.46 7.06 -10.42
CA SER A 66 6.97 8.06 -11.36
C SER A 66 5.51 8.42 -11.05
N PRO A 67 4.94 9.46 -11.69
CA PRO A 67 3.52 9.78 -11.56
C PRO A 67 2.56 8.67 -12.03
N ARG A 68 3.06 7.66 -12.74
CA ARG A 68 2.29 6.50 -13.21
C ARG A 68 2.42 5.27 -12.30
N SER A 69 3.28 5.33 -11.29
CA SER A 69 3.51 4.20 -10.40
C SER A 69 2.29 3.99 -9.50
N GLU A 70 1.66 2.82 -9.63
CA GLU A 70 0.46 2.47 -8.85
C GLU A 70 0.80 2.05 -7.42
N ILE A 71 2.03 1.56 -7.20
CA ILE A 71 2.55 1.15 -5.90
C ILE A 71 3.87 1.89 -5.66
N LEU A 72 3.99 2.49 -4.48
CA LEU A 72 5.21 3.13 -4.00
C LEU A 72 5.85 2.28 -2.90
N VAL A 73 7.14 2.00 -3.05
CA VAL A 73 7.95 1.35 -2.02
C VAL A 73 8.92 2.37 -1.45
N TYR A 74 9.01 2.46 -0.13
CA TYR A 74 9.89 3.37 0.59
C TYR A 74 11.03 2.58 1.22
N ILE A 75 12.25 2.87 0.82
CA ILE A 75 13.45 2.28 1.41
C ILE A 75 14.13 3.39 2.22
N ALA A 76 14.30 3.18 3.52
CA ALA A 76 14.82 4.20 4.42
C ALA A 76 15.72 3.57 5.48
N ARG A 77 16.57 4.38 6.10
CA ARG A 77 17.40 3.98 7.24
C ARG A 77 16.84 4.60 8.50
N LYS A 78 16.80 3.82 9.59
CA LYS A 78 16.48 4.32 10.91
C LYS A 78 17.77 4.69 11.62
N GLU A 79 17.77 5.83 12.27
CA GLU A 79 18.81 6.20 13.22
C GLU A 79 18.44 5.90 14.66
#